data_AF-A0A7S1UCD8-F1
#
_entry.id   AF-A0A7S1UCD8-F1
#
_cell.length_a   1.000
_cell.length_b   1.000
_cell.length_c   1.000
_cell.angle_alpha   90.00
_cell.angle_beta   90.00
_cell.angle_gamma   90.00
#
_symmetry.space_group_name_H-M   'P 1'
#
loop_
_entity.id
_entity.type
_entity.pdbx_description
1 polymer ?
#
loop_
_entity_poly.entity_id
_entity_poly.type
_entity_poly.pdbx_seq_one_letter_code
_entity_poly.pdbx_strand_id
1 'polypeptide(L)'
;GFAINGGRGWSEVEFDNHQIDLNGNTAIAMGNYYFTDATDGSKSKVEYTFGYKRCDDGKVRIFLHHSSMPYNPRASAAPVDVKPITKHEVLSAQDKWANAIKKISKEYKHKKDFVATAAKAAGELYAYGHTDVLFKPTKARDVQFRPDAAGAMSYFLGSKNAKGGGIAEDGGFAINGGSGWSDVMFDNHKIDLKGNVAIAMGNYYFTDATTGEESMVEYTFGYTRCNDGKVRIFLHHSSVPYNPEAGAGASPGDITEAEVRAAQDLWRDSIKKISAAHKADNDFVAAAGEAAGELYAYGHANVLFKPTKAKESQFRPMAADAMSYFVGAKNVEEGAISEDGGFAINGGRGWSDVAFDNHQIELHGNTALAMGNYYFTDAIDGSTSKVEYTFGYKRCDDGRVRIILHHSSVPYNPASTAATEAHAPEKVHAITESEVRAAQKLWADSIKKISAEYLDGKDFVATAGEAAGQLYAYGHSNVLFKPTKAKDTQFRSRGAEAMSYFV
;
A
#
# COMPACT_ATOMS: atom_id res chain seq x y z
N GLY A 1 23.98 23.13 22.26
CA GLY A 1 22.67 22.52 22.56
C GLY A 1 21.66 23.59 22.93
N PHE A 2 20.36 23.31 22.79
CA PHE A 2 19.28 24.30 23.03
C PHE A 2 19.27 24.86 24.46
N ALA A 3 19.38 23.98 25.47
CA ALA A 3 19.36 24.37 26.88
C ALA A 3 20.51 25.32 27.29
N ILE A 4 21.63 25.23 26.57
CA ILE A 4 22.78 26.14 26.78
C ILE A 4 22.77 27.34 25.84
N ASN A 5 21.78 27.43 24.94
CA ASN A 5 21.64 28.49 23.94
C ASN A 5 22.95 28.81 23.21
N GLY A 6 23.64 27.77 22.72
CA GLY A 6 24.94 27.93 22.06
C GLY A 6 26.05 28.55 22.93
N GLY A 7 25.90 28.55 24.27
CA GLY A 7 26.82 29.14 25.23
C GLY A 7 26.35 30.49 25.82
N ARG A 8 25.24 31.07 25.32
CA ARG A 8 24.70 32.35 25.82
C ARG A 8 23.81 32.19 27.05
N GLY A 9 23.24 31.00 27.27
CA GLY A 9 22.25 30.75 28.31
C GLY A 9 20.89 31.44 28.08
N TRP A 10 19.91 31.10 28.90
CA TRP A 10 18.60 31.73 28.96
C TRP A 10 18.41 32.32 30.36
N SER A 11 18.04 33.60 30.47
CA SER A 11 17.81 34.27 31.76
C SER A 11 16.40 34.05 32.29
N GLU A 12 15.44 33.79 31.41
CA GLU A 12 14.04 33.61 31.76
C GLU A 12 13.34 32.67 30.75
N VAL A 13 12.39 31.88 31.23
CA VAL A 13 11.47 31.09 30.40
C VAL A 13 10.07 31.30 30.93
N GLU A 14 9.20 31.87 30.09
CA GLU A 14 7.82 32.20 30.43
C GLU A 14 6.85 31.34 29.63
N PHE A 15 5.86 30.74 30.28
CA PHE A 15 4.81 29.94 29.62
C PHE A 15 3.53 30.76 29.49
N ASP A 16 3.02 30.84 28.27
CA ASP A 16 1.75 31.45 27.89
C ASP A 16 0.83 30.34 27.36
N ASN A 17 0.02 29.76 28.25
CA ASN A 17 -0.87 28.66 27.91
C ASN A 17 -2.10 29.19 27.16
N HIS A 18 -2.34 28.66 25.96
CA HIS A 18 -3.57 28.92 25.23
C HIS A 18 -4.72 28.05 25.77
N GLN A 19 -4.46 26.77 26.06
CA GLN A 19 -5.41 25.87 26.68
C GLN A 19 -4.69 24.80 27.49
N ILE A 20 -5.27 24.44 28.64
CA ILE A 20 -4.88 23.28 29.43
C ILE A 20 -6.11 22.40 29.59
N ASP A 21 -6.01 21.17 29.10
CA ASP A 21 -7.05 20.16 29.26
C ASP A 21 -6.64 19.14 30.33
N LEU A 22 -7.53 18.90 31.30
CA LEU A 22 -7.27 18.06 32.46
C LEU A 22 -8.06 16.75 32.33
N ASN A 23 -7.34 15.63 32.27
CA ASN A 23 -7.90 14.30 32.07
C ASN A 23 -7.44 13.36 33.20
N GLY A 24 -7.99 13.57 34.40
CA GLY A 24 -7.69 12.79 35.59
C GLY A 24 -6.21 12.83 35.99
N ASN A 25 -5.51 11.70 35.88
CA ASN A 25 -4.07 11.59 36.18
C ASN A 25 -3.16 12.12 35.05
N THR A 26 -3.73 12.69 33.99
CA THR A 26 -2.99 13.29 32.89
C THR A 26 -3.51 14.69 32.55
N ALA A 27 -2.67 15.52 31.96
CA ALA A 27 -3.05 16.82 31.43
C ALA A 27 -2.33 17.08 30.10
N ILE A 28 -2.96 17.80 29.18
CA ILE A 28 -2.32 18.29 27.96
C ILE A 28 -2.40 19.81 27.98
N ALA A 29 -1.26 20.47 27.81
CA ALA A 29 -1.17 21.92 27.72
C ALA A 29 -0.58 22.32 26.37
N MET A 30 -1.20 23.31 25.73
CA MET A 30 -0.75 23.88 24.47
C MET A 30 -0.68 25.40 24.59
N GLY A 31 0.29 26.00 23.93
CA GLY A 31 0.49 27.43 24.01
C GLY A 31 1.83 27.86 23.42
N ASN A 32 2.34 28.98 23.93
CA ASN A 32 3.64 29.51 23.57
C ASN A 32 4.53 29.56 24.81
N TYR A 33 5.83 29.31 24.68
CA TYR A 33 6.79 29.77 25.68
C TYR A 33 7.81 30.72 25.08
N TYR A 34 8.23 31.68 25.89
CA TYR A 34 9.16 32.75 25.50
C TYR A 34 10.45 32.59 26.29
N PHE A 35 11.58 32.41 25.60
CA PHE A 35 12.90 32.40 26.23
C PHE A 35 13.55 33.77 26.10
N THR A 36 14.04 34.32 27.20
CA THR A 36 14.85 35.54 27.22
C THR A 36 16.32 35.15 27.21
N ASP A 37 17.08 35.63 26.22
CA ASP A 37 18.51 35.41 26.16
C ASP A 37 19.23 36.12 27.31
N ALA A 38 20.15 35.41 27.98
CA ALA A 38 20.81 35.97 29.16
C ALA A 38 21.87 37.05 28.84
N THR A 39 22.35 37.11 27.60
CA THR A 39 23.41 38.04 27.19
C THR A 39 22.87 39.34 26.60
N ASP A 40 21.78 39.26 25.82
CA ASP A 40 21.24 40.43 25.10
C ASP A 40 19.77 40.75 25.44
N GLY A 41 19.12 39.93 26.29
CA GLY A 41 17.74 40.14 26.71
C GLY A 41 16.69 39.92 25.62
N SER A 42 17.08 39.43 24.43
CA SER A 42 16.13 39.18 23.34
C SER A 42 15.20 38.01 23.66
N LYS A 43 13.90 38.16 23.35
CA LYS A 43 12.88 37.13 23.58
C LYS A 43 12.62 36.29 22.32
N SER A 44 12.66 34.96 22.47
CA SER A 44 12.37 33.98 21.42
C SER A 44 11.06 33.27 21.73
N LYS A 45 10.06 33.42 20.86
CA LYS A 45 8.76 32.72 20.94
C LYS A 45 8.89 31.30 20.38
N VAL A 46 8.29 30.33 21.05
CA VAL A 46 8.20 28.92 20.62
C VAL A 46 6.77 28.43 20.87
N GLU A 47 6.19 27.72 19.92
CA GLU A 47 4.90 27.02 20.05
C GLU A 47 5.14 25.63 20.67
N TYR A 48 4.25 25.19 21.55
CA TYR A 48 4.40 23.90 22.22
C TYR A 48 3.12 23.10 22.43
N THR A 49 3.33 21.81 22.66
CA THR A 49 2.38 20.86 23.24
C THR A 49 3.12 20.00 24.26
N PHE A 50 2.67 20.04 25.51
CA PHE A 50 3.15 19.19 26.60
C PHE A 50 2.05 18.27 27.09
N GLY A 51 2.34 16.98 27.24
CA GLY A 51 1.52 16.05 28.00
C GLY A 51 2.18 15.74 29.34
N TYR A 52 1.41 15.85 30.41
CA TYR A 52 1.82 15.60 31.79
C TYR A 52 1.08 14.38 32.35
N LYS A 53 1.75 13.59 33.18
CA LYS A 53 1.15 12.47 33.91
C LYS A 53 1.61 12.49 35.36
N ARG A 54 0.70 12.20 36.31
CA ARG A 54 1.06 11.90 37.69
C ARG A 54 1.61 10.48 37.80
N CYS A 55 2.84 10.37 38.28
CA CYS A 55 3.51 9.09 38.52
C CYS A 55 3.17 8.54 39.91
N ASP A 56 3.55 7.29 40.15
CA ASP A 56 3.22 6.54 41.37
C ASP A 56 3.84 7.13 42.65
N ASP A 57 4.88 7.95 42.52
CA ASP A 57 5.46 8.75 43.61
C ASP A 57 4.69 10.06 43.89
N GLY A 58 3.52 10.22 43.27
CA GLY A 58 2.66 11.38 43.37
C GLY A 58 3.12 12.60 42.57
N LYS A 59 4.28 12.56 41.89
CA LYS A 59 4.82 13.72 41.15
C LYS A 59 4.32 13.75 39.71
N VAL A 60 4.04 14.95 39.21
CA VAL A 60 3.67 15.17 37.81
C VAL A 60 4.94 15.27 36.96
N ARG A 61 4.99 14.55 35.84
CA ARG A 61 6.11 14.54 34.89
C ARG A 61 5.60 14.65 33.45
N ILE A 62 6.46 15.16 32.56
CA ILE A 62 6.18 15.25 31.13
C ILE A 62 6.32 13.85 30.50
N PHE A 63 5.30 13.40 29.77
CA PHE A 63 5.34 12.17 28.96
C PHE A 63 5.24 12.44 27.45
N LEU A 64 4.91 13.67 27.06
CA LEU A 64 4.83 14.14 25.67
C LEU A 64 5.40 15.56 25.60
N HIS A 65 6.37 15.79 24.71
CA HIS A 65 6.93 17.10 24.40
C HIS A 65 6.94 17.27 22.88
N HIS A 66 6.29 18.31 22.39
CA HIS A 66 6.42 18.77 21.01
C HIS A 66 6.59 20.29 21.02
N SER A 67 7.57 20.80 20.27
CA SER A 67 7.83 22.24 20.20
C SER A 67 8.43 22.69 18.89
N SER A 68 7.99 23.83 18.39
CA SER A 68 8.46 24.45 17.14
C SER A 68 8.62 25.95 17.33
N MET A 69 9.67 26.54 16.75
CA MET A 69 9.69 28.00 16.59
C MET A 69 8.54 28.36 15.63
N PRO A 70 7.74 29.41 15.91
CA PRO A 70 6.85 29.98 14.90
C PRO A 70 7.69 30.28 13.67
N TYR A 71 7.17 29.91 12.50
CA TYR A 71 7.86 30.12 11.23
C TYR A 71 8.23 31.60 11.08
N ASN A 72 9.51 31.90 11.29
CA ASN A 72 10.08 33.23 11.12
C ASN A 72 10.96 33.19 9.86
N PRO A 73 10.52 33.82 8.76
CA PRO A 73 11.31 33.87 7.54
C PRO A 73 12.49 34.81 7.78
N ARG A 74 13.63 34.31 8.29
CA ARG A 74 14.78 35.17 8.58
C ARG A 74 15.98 34.82 7.71
N ALA A 75 16.01 35.44 6.54
CA ALA A 75 16.99 36.47 6.20
C ALA A 75 16.74 36.88 4.74
N SER A 76 15.59 37.51 4.44
CA SER A 76 15.62 38.40 3.28
C SER A 76 16.45 39.60 3.71
N ALA A 77 17.42 39.96 2.88
CA ALA A 77 17.98 41.29 2.86
C ALA A 77 16.84 42.33 2.99
N ALA A 78 17.20 43.55 3.43
CA ALA A 78 16.36 44.74 3.37
C ALA A 78 15.43 44.67 2.15
N PRO A 79 14.14 45.07 2.26
CA PRO A 79 13.15 44.86 1.22
C PRO A 79 13.72 45.38 -0.08
N VAL A 80 14.25 44.44 -0.87
CA VAL A 80 14.57 44.72 -2.24
C VAL A 80 13.20 45.03 -2.79
N ASP A 81 13.08 46.15 -3.48
CA ASP A 81 11.87 46.47 -4.23
C ASP A 81 11.77 45.42 -5.35
N VAL A 82 11.37 44.20 -4.97
CA VAL A 82 11.41 43.02 -5.84
C VAL A 82 10.23 43.23 -6.74
N LYS A 83 10.52 43.82 -7.90
CA LYS A 83 9.56 44.05 -8.98
C LYS A 83 8.63 42.83 -9.08
N PRO A 84 7.30 43.03 -9.00
CA PRO A 84 6.37 41.92 -9.12
C PRO A 84 6.62 41.10 -10.37
N ILE A 85 6.43 39.78 -10.30
CA ILE A 85 6.45 38.93 -11.47
C ILE A 85 5.27 39.31 -12.36
N THR A 86 5.55 39.51 -13.64
CA THR A 86 4.51 39.77 -14.65
C THR A 86 4.09 38.48 -15.34
N LYS A 87 2.86 38.45 -15.88
CA LYS A 87 2.40 37.33 -16.72
C LYS A 87 3.32 37.07 -17.91
N HIS A 88 3.88 38.13 -18.52
CA HIS A 88 4.82 38.01 -19.63
C HIS A 88 6.11 37.28 -19.24
N GLU A 89 6.63 37.51 -18.02
CA GLU A 89 7.82 36.79 -17.54
C GLU A 89 7.53 35.31 -17.28
N VAL A 90 6.32 34.97 -16.81
CA VAL A 90 5.88 33.57 -16.67
C VAL A 90 5.82 32.88 -18.02
N LEU A 91 5.17 33.51 -19.01
CA LEU A 91 5.07 32.97 -20.38
C LEU A 91 6.46 32.83 -21.02
N SER A 92 7.34 33.83 -20.87
CA SER A 92 8.71 33.76 -21.36
C SER A 92 9.52 32.63 -20.71
N ALA A 93 9.31 32.36 -19.42
CA ALA A 93 9.94 31.24 -18.73
C ALA A 93 9.43 29.89 -19.27
N GLN A 94 8.12 29.76 -19.52
CA GLN A 94 7.52 28.57 -20.15
C GLN A 94 8.07 28.34 -21.57
N ASP A 95 8.15 29.38 -22.39
CA ASP A 95 8.72 29.30 -23.75
C ASP A 95 10.18 28.85 -23.72
N LYS A 96 10.98 29.42 -22.82
CA LYS A 96 12.39 29.01 -22.65
C LYS A 96 12.50 27.57 -22.18
N TRP A 97 11.63 27.14 -21.27
CA TRP A 97 11.59 25.76 -20.80
C TRP A 97 11.23 24.78 -21.92
N ALA A 98 10.16 25.04 -22.66
CA ALA A 98 9.75 24.26 -23.84
C ALA A 98 10.89 24.17 -24.87
N ASN A 99 11.50 25.31 -25.21
CA ASN A 99 12.62 25.35 -26.14
C ASN A 99 13.87 24.62 -25.62
N ALA A 100 14.13 24.63 -24.31
CA ALA A 100 15.22 23.87 -23.72
C ALA A 100 15.00 22.36 -23.89
N ILE A 101 13.80 21.84 -23.61
CA ILE A 101 13.47 20.41 -23.81
C ILE A 101 13.65 20.00 -25.28
N LYS A 102 13.14 20.79 -26.22
CA LYS A 102 13.32 20.56 -27.67
C LYS A 102 14.79 20.57 -28.08
N LYS A 103 15.57 21.50 -27.53
CA LYS A 103 17.01 21.61 -27.81
C LYS A 103 17.78 20.40 -27.27
N ILE A 104 17.52 19.97 -26.03
CA ILE A 104 18.12 18.78 -25.43
C ILE A 104 17.80 17.54 -26.27
N SER A 105 16.53 17.37 -26.65
CA SER A 105 16.07 16.28 -27.53
C SER A 105 16.85 16.22 -28.84
N LYS A 106 16.96 17.37 -29.52
CA LYS A 106 17.66 17.50 -30.80
C LYS A 106 19.15 17.21 -30.66
N GLU A 107 19.79 17.73 -29.62
CA GLU A 107 21.22 17.52 -29.40
C GLU A 107 21.54 16.07 -29.03
N TYR A 108 20.69 15.42 -28.23
CA TYR A 108 20.80 13.98 -27.95
C TYR A 108 20.74 13.16 -29.25
N LYS A 109 19.74 13.42 -30.11
CA LYS A 109 19.56 12.74 -31.40
C LYS A 109 20.76 12.92 -32.34
N HIS A 110 21.40 14.08 -32.29
CA HIS A 110 22.62 14.37 -33.06
C HIS A 110 23.92 13.99 -32.34
N LYS A 111 23.84 13.27 -31.20
CA LYS A 111 25.00 12.85 -30.39
C LYS A 111 25.94 14.00 -30.02
N LYS A 112 25.37 15.19 -29.77
CA LYS A 112 26.08 16.37 -29.25
C LYS A 112 26.09 16.33 -27.72
N ASP A 113 26.71 17.33 -27.08
CA ASP A 113 26.75 17.45 -25.61
C ASP A 113 25.43 17.97 -25.03
N PHE A 114 24.39 17.14 -25.12
CA PHE A 114 23.07 17.43 -24.58
C PHE A 114 23.07 17.56 -23.04
N VAL A 115 24.05 16.95 -22.35
CA VAL A 115 24.22 17.05 -20.90
C VAL A 115 24.61 18.47 -20.50
N ALA A 116 25.58 19.08 -21.19
CA ALA A 116 25.95 20.48 -20.97
C ALA A 116 24.80 21.43 -21.27
N THR A 117 24.04 21.18 -22.34
CA THR A 117 22.85 21.97 -22.68
C THR A 117 21.77 21.88 -21.60
N ALA A 118 21.51 20.70 -21.05
CA ALA A 118 20.58 20.52 -19.95
C ALA A 118 21.06 21.17 -18.65
N ALA A 119 22.34 21.08 -18.32
CA ALA A 119 22.91 21.75 -17.15
C ALA A 119 22.76 23.28 -17.25
N LYS A 120 23.03 23.84 -18.44
CA LYS A 120 22.81 25.26 -18.72
C LYS A 120 21.35 25.66 -18.54
N ALA A 121 20.42 24.88 -19.12
CA ALA A 121 19.00 25.13 -18.99
C ALA A 121 18.53 25.05 -17.53
N ALA A 122 19.01 24.08 -16.75
CA ALA A 122 18.68 23.93 -15.34
C ALA A 122 19.12 25.16 -14.53
N GLY A 123 20.34 25.67 -14.73
CA GLY A 123 20.82 26.89 -14.05
C GLY A 123 20.11 28.19 -14.49
N GLU A 124 19.61 28.23 -15.72
CA GLU A 124 18.84 29.38 -16.23
C GLU A 124 17.38 29.36 -15.73
N LEU A 125 16.77 28.19 -15.61
CA LEU A 125 15.32 28.05 -15.43
C LEU A 125 14.90 27.63 -14.03
N TYR A 126 15.71 26.89 -13.28
CA TYR A 126 15.37 26.41 -11.94
C TYR A 126 16.15 27.15 -10.86
N ALA A 127 15.49 27.41 -9.73
CA ALA A 127 16.04 28.22 -8.66
C ALA A 127 17.05 27.48 -7.75
N TYR A 128 17.65 26.38 -8.24
CA TYR A 128 18.72 25.66 -7.55
C TYR A 128 19.88 26.61 -7.20
N GLY A 129 20.32 26.59 -5.95
CA GLY A 129 21.35 27.50 -5.45
C GLY A 129 20.86 28.93 -5.16
N HIS A 130 19.58 29.24 -5.40
CA HIS A 130 18.94 30.50 -5.02
C HIS A 130 17.89 30.33 -3.92
N THR A 131 17.11 29.24 -3.96
CA THR A 131 16.12 28.83 -2.94
C THR A 131 15.90 27.31 -3.02
N ASP A 132 15.16 26.75 -2.07
CA ASP A 132 14.68 25.36 -2.16
C ASP A 132 13.78 25.17 -3.37
N VAL A 133 13.94 24.02 -4.04
CA VAL A 133 13.14 23.64 -5.21
C VAL A 133 12.28 22.42 -4.88
N LEU A 134 10.97 22.57 -5.01
CA LEU A 134 9.98 21.52 -4.80
C LEU A 134 9.68 20.84 -6.14
N PHE A 135 10.39 19.75 -6.45
CA PHE A 135 10.21 19.05 -7.71
C PHE A 135 9.66 17.63 -7.49
N LYS A 136 8.43 17.40 -7.96
CA LYS A 136 7.82 16.07 -8.14
C LYS A 136 7.58 15.82 -9.64
N PRO A 137 8.42 15.00 -10.29
CA PRO A 137 8.28 14.70 -11.72
C PRO A 137 7.13 13.74 -12.05
N THR A 138 6.76 13.70 -13.33
CA THR A 138 5.64 12.94 -13.89
C THR A 138 5.78 11.42 -13.76
N LYS A 139 6.98 10.88 -14.00
CA LYS A 139 7.25 9.44 -14.12
C LYS A 139 8.23 8.94 -13.04
N ALA A 140 7.88 9.14 -11.76
CA ALA A 140 8.68 8.67 -10.63
C ALA A 140 7.83 7.95 -9.59
N ARG A 141 8.24 6.74 -9.21
CA ARG A 141 7.53 5.85 -8.29
C ARG A 141 8.30 5.64 -7.00
N ASP A 142 9.58 5.29 -7.12
CA ASP A 142 10.39 4.77 -6.01
C ASP A 142 11.06 5.92 -5.24
N VAL A 143 11.67 6.86 -5.95
CA VAL A 143 12.12 8.14 -5.37
C VAL A 143 11.18 9.20 -5.92
N GLN A 144 10.32 9.79 -5.12
CA GLN A 144 9.21 10.61 -5.66
C GLN A 144 9.56 12.08 -5.89
N PHE A 145 10.65 12.57 -5.31
CA PHE A 145 11.02 14.00 -5.29
C PHE A 145 12.45 14.23 -5.79
N ARG A 146 12.74 15.40 -6.36
CA ARG A 146 14.06 15.81 -6.88
C ARG A 146 14.46 17.20 -6.33
N PRO A 147 14.75 17.29 -5.01
CA PRO A 147 14.98 18.58 -4.35
C PRO A 147 16.28 19.28 -4.76
N ASP A 148 17.21 18.57 -5.42
CA ASP A 148 18.48 19.10 -5.89
C ASP A 148 18.67 18.97 -7.41
N ALA A 149 19.67 19.68 -7.93
CA ALA A 149 19.97 19.71 -9.36
C ALA A 149 20.42 18.34 -9.90
N ALA A 150 21.07 17.50 -9.09
CA ALA A 150 21.53 16.18 -9.53
C ALA A 150 20.33 15.24 -9.78
N GLY A 151 19.36 15.23 -8.87
CA GLY A 151 18.10 14.52 -9.05
C GLY A 151 17.32 15.01 -10.26
N ALA A 152 17.24 16.33 -10.47
CA ALA A 152 16.58 16.87 -11.67
C ALA A 152 17.26 16.42 -12.96
N MET A 153 18.60 16.46 -13.00
CA MET A 153 19.38 15.99 -14.14
C MET A 153 19.20 14.49 -14.39
N SER A 154 19.12 13.68 -13.33
CA SER A 154 18.75 12.26 -13.42
C SER A 154 17.40 12.09 -14.10
N TYR A 155 16.37 12.81 -13.67
CA TYR A 155 15.05 12.70 -14.27
C TYR A 155 15.03 13.11 -15.75
N PHE A 156 15.63 14.25 -16.10
CA PHE A 156 15.58 14.77 -17.46
C PHE A 156 16.46 13.97 -18.43
N LEU A 157 17.63 13.50 -18.00
CA LEU A 157 18.62 12.87 -18.89
C LEU A 157 18.72 11.36 -18.75
N GLY A 158 18.17 10.81 -17.68
CA GLY A 158 18.26 9.41 -17.32
C GLY A 158 19.47 9.12 -16.45
N SER A 159 19.37 8.06 -15.65
CA SER A 159 20.35 7.70 -14.63
C SER A 159 21.77 7.55 -15.18
N LYS A 160 21.90 7.00 -16.40
CA LYS A 160 23.18 6.77 -17.09
C LYS A 160 23.90 8.06 -17.51
N ASN A 161 23.17 9.15 -17.67
CA ASN A 161 23.69 10.42 -18.19
C ASN A 161 23.90 11.47 -17.08
N ALA A 162 23.38 11.23 -15.87
CA ALA A 162 23.55 12.12 -14.73
C ALA A 162 24.93 11.95 -14.07
N LYS A 163 25.78 12.96 -14.24
CA LYS A 163 27.08 13.03 -13.56
C LYS A 163 26.85 13.39 -12.08
N GLY A 164 27.09 12.45 -11.17
CA GLY A 164 26.90 12.65 -9.73
C GLY A 164 26.07 11.57 -9.01
N GLY A 165 25.60 10.54 -9.73
CA GLY A 165 24.77 9.47 -9.19
C GLY A 165 23.33 9.61 -9.69
N GLY A 166 22.97 8.79 -10.67
CA GLY A 166 21.62 8.73 -11.21
C GLY A 166 20.68 7.88 -10.35
N ILE A 167 19.40 8.23 -10.32
CA ILE A 167 18.36 7.44 -9.67
C ILE A 167 17.93 6.35 -10.66
N ALA A 168 18.01 5.08 -10.24
CA ALA A 168 17.89 3.93 -11.14
C ALA A 168 16.62 3.91 -12.01
N GLU A 169 15.49 4.41 -11.49
CA GLU A 169 14.21 4.45 -12.21
C GLU A 169 14.17 5.48 -13.36
N ASP A 170 15.08 6.46 -13.37
CA ASP A 170 15.02 7.56 -14.32
C ASP A 170 15.55 7.14 -15.71
N GLY A 171 14.65 7.09 -16.69
CA GLY A 171 14.96 6.77 -18.09
C GLY A 171 15.33 7.97 -18.97
N GLY A 172 15.18 9.20 -18.47
CA GLY A 172 15.48 10.43 -19.20
C GLY A 172 14.26 11.00 -19.93
N PHE A 173 13.53 11.88 -19.26
CA PHE A 173 12.32 12.50 -19.80
C PHE A 173 12.60 13.36 -21.04
N ALA A 174 13.65 14.18 -21.03
CA ALA A 174 13.95 15.10 -22.12
C ALA A 174 14.46 14.39 -23.39
N ILE A 175 14.89 13.13 -23.29
CA ILE A 175 15.34 12.33 -24.42
C ILE A 175 14.27 11.33 -24.91
N ASN A 176 13.17 11.17 -24.16
CA ASN A 176 12.02 10.32 -24.48
C ASN A 176 12.38 8.94 -25.05
N GLY A 177 13.15 8.12 -24.32
CA GLY A 177 13.55 6.79 -24.81
C GLY A 177 14.41 6.80 -26.08
N GLY A 178 14.94 7.98 -26.46
CA GLY A 178 15.74 8.22 -27.66
C GLY A 178 14.98 8.84 -28.83
N SER A 179 13.64 8.89 -28.78
CA SER A 179 12.84 9.59 -29.79
C SER A 179 13.05 11.11 -29.73
N GLY A 180 13.13 11.66 -28.52
CA GLY A 180 13.09 13.09 -28.25
C GLY A 180 11.72 13.74 -28.49
N TRP A 181 11.62 15.02 -28.17
CA TRP A 181 10.41 15.84 -28.38
C TRP A 181 10.61 16.85 -29.51
N SER A 182 9.70 16.87 -30.49
CA SER A 182 9.71 17.86 -31.58
C SER A 182 8.98 19.13 -31.20
N ASP A 183 7.92 19.02 -30.38
CA ASP A 183 7.25 20.17 -29.81
C ASP A 183 6.89 20.01 -28.34
N VAL A 184 6.76 21.15 -27.64
CA VAL A 184 6.30 21.26 -26.26
C VAL A 184 5.45 22.52 -26.17
N MET A 185 4.15 22.36 -25.93
CA MET A 185 3.18 23.46 -25.88
C MET A 185 2.56 23.57 -24.50
N PHE A 186 2.57 24.77 -23.91
CA PHE A 186 1.87 25.04 -22.65
C PHE A 186 0.45 25.54 -22.93
N ASP A 187 -0.54 24.96 -22.24
CA ASP A 187 -1.91 25.44 -22.15
C ASP A 187 -2.23 25.78 -20.69
N ASN A 188 -2.17 27.07 -20.36
CA ASN A 188 -2.38 27.55 -19.00
C ASN A 188 -3.88 27.60 -18.68
N HIS A 189 -4.33 26.81 -17.70
CA HIS A 189 -5.65 26.99 -17.09
C HIS A 189 -5.71 28.31 -16.30
N LYS A 190 -4.67 28.58 -15.48
CA LYS A 190 -4.54 29.83 -14.73
C LYS A 190 -3.09 30.19 -14.42
N ILE A 191 -2.81 31.49 -14.39
CA ILE A 191 -1.59 32.07 -13.82
C ILE A 191 -2.03 33.04 -12.72
N ASP A 192 -1.57 32.80 -11.50
CA ASP A 192 -1.81 33.65 -10.33
C ASP A 192 -0.51 34.37 -9.95
N LEU A 193 -0.58 35.70 -9.79
CA LEU A 193 0.56 36.57 -9.54
C LEU A 193 0.48 37.11 -8.10
N LYS A 194 1.48 36.82 -7.28
CA LYS A 194 1.55 37.19 -5.86
C LYS A 194 2.86 37.93 -5.55
N GLY A 195 2.96 39.17 -6.02
CA GLY A 195 4.17 39.98 -5.84
C GLY A 195 5.37 39.35 -6.55
N ASN A 196 6.39 38.95 -5.80
CA ASN A 196 7.61 38.33 -6.32
C ASN A 196 7.49 36.81 -6.59
N VAL A 197 6.30 36.23 -6.41
CA VAL A 197 5.99 34.83 -6.69
C VAL A 197 4.85 34.75 -7.72
N ALA A 198 4.88 33.75 -8.59
CA ALA A 198 3.77 33.41 -9.46
C ALA A 198 3.53 31.90 -9.46
N ILE A 199 2.27 31.46 -9.53
CA ILE A 199 1.90 30.06 -9.68
C ILE A 199 1.14 29.92 -11.01
N ALA A 200 1.56 28.99 -11.85
CA ALA A 200 0.88 28.62 -13.09
C ALA A 200 0.45 27.16 -13.03
N MET A 201 -0.78 26.88 -13.45
CA MET A 201 -1.31 25.53 -13.56
C MET A 201 -2.00 25.35 -14.90
N GLY A 202 -1.95 24.14 -15.43
CA GLY A 202 -2.56 23.80 -16.71
C GLY A 202 -2.04 22.48 -17.24
N ASN A 203 -2.13 22.32 -18.54
CA ASN A 203 -1.64 21.16 -19.26
C ASN A 203 -0.47 21.58 -20.14
N TYR A 204 0.49 20.70 -20.35
CA TYR A 204 1.39 20.82 -21.48
C TYR A 204 1.33 19.57 -22.34
N TYR A 205 1.59 19.78 -23.63
CA TYR A 205 1.48 18.79 -24.68
C TYR A 205 2.86 18.57 -25.27
N PHE A 206 3.33 17.33 -25.26
CA PHE A 206 4.62 16.96 -25.83
C PHE A 206 4.41 16.14 -27.10
N THR A 207 4.99 16.58 -28.21
CA THR A 207 4.91 15.86 -29.48
C THR A 207 6.18 15.04 -29.68
N ASP A 208 6.03 13.72 -29.82
CA ASP A 208 7.14 12.80 -30.08
C ASP A 208 7.82 13.13 -31.42
N ALA A 209 9.14 13.26 -31.41
CA ALA A 209 9.88 13.71 -32.61
C ALA A 209 10.04 12.63 -33.70
N THR A 210 9.57 11.41 -33.47
CA THR A 210 9.63 10.30 -34.41
C THR A 210 8.25 9.91 -34.91
N THR A 211 7.26 9.80 -34.02
CA THR A 211 5.88 9.39 -34.37
C THR A 211 4.96 10.58 -34.64
N GLY A 212 5.26 11.75 -34.08
CA GLY A 212 4.36 12.91 -34.11
C GLY A 212 3.18 12.78 -33.15
N GLU A 213 3.11 11.72 -32.34
CA GLU A 213 2.06 11.54 -31.34
C GLU A 213 2.20 12.54 -30.19
N GLU A 214 1.08 13.00 -29.68
CA GLU A 214 1.03 13.99 -28.59
C GLU A 214 0.72 13.33 -27.25
N SER A 215 1.51 13.65 -26.22
CA SER A 215 1.27 13.26 -24.84
C SER A 215 0.86 14.47 -24.02
N MET A 216 -0.34 14.42 -23.44
CA MET A 216 -0.83 15.43 -22.49
C MET A 216 -0.33 15.12 -21.08
N VAL A 217 0.10 16.15 -20.36
CA VAL A 217 0.55 16.05 -18.97
C VAL A 217 0.08 17.29 -18.20
N GLU A 218 -0.39 17.10 -16.98
CA GLU A 218 -0.81 18.16 -16.07
C GLU A 218 0.40 18.73 -15.33
N TYR A 219 0.40 20.04 -15.08
CA TYR A 219 1.48 20.69 -14.33
C TYR A 219 1.01 21.75 -13.34
N THR A 220 1.82 21.93 -12.30
CA THR A 220 1.86 23.11 -11.44
C THR A 220 3.29 23.62 -11.38
N PHE A 221 3.51 24.84 -11.87
CA PHE A 221 4.80 25.52 -11.83
C PHE A 221 4.69 26.72 -10.89
N GLY A 222 5.58 26.81 -9.91
CA GLY A 222 5.80 28.01 -9.13
C GLY A 222 7.07 28.70 -9.56
N TYR A 223 6.97 30.01 -9.76
CA TYR A 223 8.06 30.89 -10.14
C TYR A 223 8.36 31.87 -9.01
N THR A 224 9.63 32.16 -8.80
CA THR A 224 10.10 33.16 -7.86
C THR A 224 11.11 34.08 -8.55
N ARG A 225 11.12 35.36 -8.19
CA ARG A 225 12.19 36.26 -8.60
C ARG A 225 13.38 36.05 -7.67
N CYS A 226 14.47 35.52 -8.21
CA CYS A 226 15.72 35.33 -7.48
C CYS A 226 16.42 36.68 -7.24
N ASN A 227 17.40 36.69 -6.33
CA ASN A 227 18.17 37.90 -5.97
C ASN A 227 18.95 38.52 -7.15
N ASP A 228 19.19 37.77 -8.23
CA ASP A 228 19.79 38.26 -9.47
C ASP A 228 18.76 38.88 -10.45
N GLY A 229 17.52 39.06 -9.98
CA GLY A 229 16.41 39.67 -10.73
C GLY A 229 15.71 38.73 -11.71
N LYS A 230 16.21 37.50 -11.93
CA LYS A 230 15.63 36.57 -12.90
C LYS A 230 14.50 35.77 -12.27
N VAL A 231 13.49 35.47 -13.07
CA VAL A 231 12.36 34.61 -12.72
C VAL A 231 12.74 33.15 -12.98
N ARG A 232 12.68 32.31 -11.95
CA ARG A 232 13.02 30.88 -12.03
C ARG A 232 11.98 30.00 -11.33
N ILE A 233 11.94 28.73 -11.71
CA ILE A 233 11.05 27.70 -11.18
C ILE A 233 11.57 27.27 -9.80
N PHE A 234 10.73 27.41 -8.77
CA PHE A 234 10.98 26.85 -7.42
C PHE A 234 9.98 25.74 -7.06
N LEU A 235 8.89 25.58 -7.81
CA LEU A 235 7.95 24.47 -7.69
C LEU A 235 7.71 23.89 -9.09
N HIS A 236 7.87 22.59 -9.22
CA HIS A 236 7.52 21.82 -10.42
C HIS A 236 6.82 20.56 -9.96
N HIS A 237 5.50 20.52 -10.10
CA HIS A 237 4.73 19.29 -9.99
C HIS A 237 4.21 18.93 -11.37
N SER A 238 4.29 17.66 -11.73
CA SER A 238 3.70 17.16 -12.95
C SER A 238 3.13 15.76 -12.76
N SER A 239 2.02 15.48 -13.44
CA SER A 239 1.33 14.19 -13.44
C SER A 239 0.77 13.91 -14.82
N VAL A 240 0.77 12.65 -15.24
CA VAL A 240 -0.12 12.27 -16.33
C VAL A 240 -1.56 12.48 -15.88
N PRO A 241 -2.47 12.93 -16.77
CA PRO A 241 -3.88 13.05 -16.45
C PRO A 241 -4.38 11.75 -15.86
N TYR A 242 -5.31 11.85 -14.91
CA TYR A 242 -6.00 10.65 -14.44
C TYR A 242 -6.73 10.02 -15.62
N ASN A 243 -6.11 8.99 -16.17
CA ASN A 243 -6.75 8.12 -17.11
C ASN A 243 -7.13 6.87 -16.33
N PRO A 244 -8.43 6.61 -16.08
CA PRO A 244 -8.86 5.36 -15.48
C PRO A 244 -8.40 4.13 -16.29
N GLU A 245 -8.04 4.33 -17.56
CA GLU A 245 -7.43 3.32 -18.43
C GLU A 245 -5.87 3.32 -18.38
N ALA A 246 -5.18 4.42 -18.02
CA ALA A 246 -3.70 4.48 -17.93
C ALA A 246 -3.12 4.23 -16.52
N GLY A 247 -3.96 3.84 -15.56
CA GLY A 247 -3.53 2.97 -14.45
C GLY A 247 -3.08 1.58 -14.93
N ALA A 248 -3.17 1.28 -16.23
CA ALA A 248 -2.65 0.09 -16.90
C ALA A 248 -1.13 0.18 -17.21
N GLY A 249 -0.31 0.56 -16.23
CA GLY A 249 0.96 -0.14 -16.07
C GLY A 249 0.64 -1.54 -15.55
N ALA A 250 0.03 -2.37 -16.42
CA ALA A 250 -0.67 -3.63 -16.09
C ALA A 250 -1.07 -3.72 -14.61
N SER A 251 -1.97 -2.85 -14.16
CA SER A 251 -2.83 -3.26 -13.06
C SER A 251 -3.50 -4.53 -13.55
N PRO A 252 -3.36 -5.65 -12.85
CA PRO A 252 -3.97 -6.87 -13.27
C PRO A 252 -5.48 -6.57 -13.43
N GLY A 253 -6.00 -6.57 -14.66
CA GLY A 253 -7.39 -6.16 -14.93
C GLY A 253 -8.36 -6.88 -14.01
N ASP A 254 -9.58 -6.34 -13.85
CA ASP A 254 -10.57 -6.99 -13.01
C ASP A 254 -10.69 -8.46 -13.41
N ILE A 255 -10.67 -9.35 -12.42
CA ILE A 255 -10.89 -10.76 -12.68
C ILE A 255 -12.33 -10.89 -13.17
N THR A 256 -12.50 -11.54 -14.32
CA THR A 256 -13.82 -11.88 -14.83
C THR A 256 -14.24 -13.27 -14.33
N GLU A 257 -15.55 -13.52 -14.28
CA GLU A 257 -16.07 -14.86 -13.97
C GLU A 257 -15.56 -15.91 -14.97
N ALA A 258 -15.38 -15.52 -16.24
CA ALA A 258 -14.84 -16.41 -17.28
C ALA A 258 -13.41 -16.87 -16.95
N GLU A 259 -12.58 -15.99 -16.39
CA GLU A 259 -11.21 -16.33 -16.00
C GLU A 259 -11.15 -17.18 -14.74
N VAL A 260 -12.06 -16.98 -13.79
CA VAL A 260 -12.24 -17.89 -12.65
C VAL A 260 -12.60 -19.30 -13.15
N ARG A 261 -13.55 -19.40 -14.07
CA ARG A 261 -13.95 -20.68 -14.67
C ARG A 261 -12.82 -21.30 -15.49
N ALA A 262 -12.06 -20.51 -16.24
CA ALA A 262 -10.88 -21.00 -16.96
C ALA A 262 -9.80 -21.53 -16.01
N ALA A 263 -9.58 -20.89 -14.85
CA ALA A 263 -8.66 -21.39 -13.83
C ALA A 263 -9.15 -22.70 -13.20
N GLN A 264 -10.46 -22.84 -12.95
CA GLN A 264 -11.07 -24.08 -12.47
C GLN A 264 -10.97 -25.22 -13.51
N ASP A 265 -11.21 -24.90 -14.78
CA ASP A 265 -11.05 -25.80 -15.92
C ASP A 265 -9.61 -26.31 -16.02
N LEU A 266 -8.64 -25.38 -15.97
CA LEU A 266 -7.23 -25.74 -15.96
C LEU A 266 -6.86 -26.60 -14.73
N TRP A 267 -7.44 -26.31 -13.56
CA TRP A 267 -7.22 -27.09 -12.34
C TRP A 267 -7.75 -28.52 -12.48
N ARG A 268 -8.99 -28.73 -12.93
CA ARG A 268 -9.53 -30.09 -13.15
C ARG A 268 -8.73 -30.86 -14.20
N ASP A 269 -8.34 -30.20 -15.29
CA ASP A 269 -7.63 -30.83 -16.39
C ASP A 269 -6.21 -31.20 -15.97
N SER A 270 -5.58 -30.39 -15.11
CA SER A 270 -4.28 -30.70 -14.51
C SER A 270 -4.34 -31.93 -13.60
N ILE A 271 -5.36 -32.07 -12.76
CA ILE A 271 -5.54 -33.28 -11.92
C ILE A 271 -5.68 -34.53 -12.81
N LYS A 272 -6.47 -34.45 -13.88
CA LYS A 272 -6.64 -35.54 -14.85
C LYS A 272 -5.32 -35.86 -15.59
N LYS A 273 -4.57 -34.84 -16.00
CA LYS A 273 -3.24 -34.97 -16.65
C LYS A 273 -2.25 -35.68 -15.72
N ILE A 274 -2.17 -35.29 -14.45
CA ILE A 274 -1.28 -35.90 -13.45
C ILE A 274 -1.69 -37.36 -13.20
N SER A 275 -3.00 -37.63 -13.03
CA SER A 275 -3.54 -38.99 -12.90
C SER A 275 -3.17 -39.88 -14.08
N ALA A 276 -3.34 -39.39 -15.31
CA ALA A 276 -3.03 -40.13 -16.53
C ALA A 276 -1.53 -40.37 -16.69
N ALA A 277 -0.70 -39.37 -16.42
CA ALA A 277 0.75 -39.49 -16.44
C ALA A 277 1.24 -40.56 -15.44
N HIS A 278 0.72 -40.55 -14.21
CA HIS A 278 1.07 -41.56 -13.21
C HIS A 278 0.64 -42.98 -13.64
N LYS A 279 -0.56 -43.14 -14.21
CA LYS A 279 -1.03 -44.44 -14.72
C LYS A 279 -0.19 -44.97 -15.90
N ALA A 280 0.32 -44.08 -16.72
CA ALA A 280 1.16 -44.41 -17.87
C ALA A 280 2.65 -44.56 -17.50
N ASP A 281 3.01 -44.47 -16.22
CA ASP A 281 4.38 -44.46 -15.71
C ASP A 281 5.26 -43.37 -16.36
N ASN A 282 4.63 -42.24 -16.71
CA ASN A 282 5.29 -41.02 -17.18
C ASN A 282 5.63 -40.11 -16.00
N ASP A 283 6.38 -39.03 -16.27
CA ASP A 283 6.78 -38.04 -15.26
C ASP A 283 5.59 -37.16 -14.77
N PHE A 284 4.80 -37.73 -13.86
CA PHE A 284 3.66 -37.08 -13.23
C PHE A 284 4.08 -36.02 -12.19
N VAL A 285 5.31 -36.09 -11.66
CA VAL A 285 5.85 -35.10 -10.73
C VAL A 285 6.15 -33.81 -11.48
N ALA A 286 6.80 -33.88 -12.64
CA ALA A 286 6.98 -32.72 -13.52
C ALA A 286 5.64 -32.12 -13.96
N ALA A 287 4.66 -32.95 -14.34
CA ALA A 287 3.33 -32.48 -14.70
C ALA A 287 2.63 -31.74 -13.54
N ALA A 288 2.80 -32.21 -12.30
CA ALA A 288 2.29 -31.52 -11.12
C ALA A 288 3.03 -30.22 -10.82
N GLY A 289 4.34 -30.17 -11.03
CA GLY A 289 5.15 -28.95 -10.87
C GLY A 289 4.77 -27.87 -11.87
N GLU A 290 4.56 -28.23 -13.14
CA GLU A 290 4.05 -27.35 -14.19
C GLU A 290 2.67 -26.79 -13.80
N ALA A 291 1.74 -27.67 -13.40
CA ALA A 291 0.41 -27.27 -12.98
C ALA A 291 0.44 -26.32 -11.76
N ALA A 292 1.29 -26.59 -10.77
CA ALA A 292 1.43 -25.76 -9.59
C ALA A 292 1.95 -24.34 -9.94
N GLY A 293 2.92 -24.23 -10.85
CA GLY A 293 3.45 -22.94 -11.32
C GLY A 293 2.46 -22.10 -12.13
N GLU A 294 1.58 -22.76 -12.88
CA GLU A 294 0.52 -22.09 -13.64
C GLU A 294 -0.65 -21.68 -12.75
N LEU A 295 -1.09 -22.55 -11.84
CA LEU A 295 -2.35 -22.38 -11.10
C LEU A 295 -2.21 -21.64 -9.77
N TYR A 296 -1.08 -21.77 -9.06
CA TYR A 296 -0.92 -21.22 -7.72
C TYR A 296 0.05 -20.04 -7.71
N ALA A 297 -0.26 -19.02 -6.91
CA ALA A 297 0.53 -17.79 -6.86
C ALA A 297 1.85 -17.93 -6.08
N TYR A 298 2.39 -19.14 -5.89
CA TYR A 298 3.70 -19.32 -5.27
C TYR A 298 4.77 -18.54 -6.05
N GLY A 299 5.59 -17.75 -5.37
CA GLY A 299 6.56 -16.85 -6.00
C GLY A 299 5.98 -15.53 -6.52
N HIS A 300 4.64 -15.35 -6.51
CA HIS A 300 3.95 -14.13 -6.90
C HIS A 300 3.16 -13.47 -5.74
N ALA A 301 2.68 -14.26 -4.78
CA ALA A 301 1.97 -13.83 -3.57
C ALA A 301 2.02 -14.92 -2.49
N ASN A 302 1.53 -14.61 -1.28
CA ASN A 302 1.29 -15.63 -0.26
C ASN A 302 0.09 -16.51 -0.66
N VAL A 303 0.22 -17.82 -0.49
CA VAL A 303 -0.84 -18.80 -0.78
C VAL A 303 -1.33 -19.42 0.53
N LEU A 304 -2.64 -19.31 0.79
CA LEU A 304 -3.32 -19.90 1.92
C LEU A 304 -3.93 -21.24 1.51
N PHE A 305 -3.13 -22.31 1.59
CA PHE A 305 -3.59 -23.64 1.18
C PHE A 305 -3.81 -24.55 2.39
N LYS A 306 -5.08 -24.95 2.60
CA LYS A 306 -5.51 -26.01 3.51
C LYS A 306 -6.13 -27.16 2.70
N PRO A 307 -5.40 -28.26 2.45
CA PRO A 307 -5.89 -29.37 1.65
C PRO A 307 -6.88 -30.29 2.37
N THR A 308 -7.66 -31.03 1.59
CA THR A 308 -8.54 -32.10 2.07
C THR A 308 -7.72 -33.31 2.52
N LYS A 309 -8.09 -33.93 3.66
CA LYS A 309 -7.45 -35.12 4.26
C LYS A 309 -6.07 -34.91 4.90
N ALA A 310 -5.69 -33.68 5.23
CA ALA A 310 -4.51 -33.39 6.05
C ALA A 310 -4.89 -33.23 7.54
N LYS A 311 -4.23 -33.99 8.42
CA LYS A 311 -4.55 -34.04 9.85
C LYS A 311 -3.45 -33.40 10.68
N GLU A 312 -2.21 -33.79 10.47
CA GLU A 312 -1.08 -33.43 11.33
C GLU A 312 -0.43 -32.12 10.88
N SER A 313 -0.12 -31.99 9.59
CA SER A 313 0.30 -30.73 8.96
C SER A 313 -0.86 -30.19 8.15
N GLN A 314 -1.56 -29.19 8.67
CA GLN A 314 -2.86 -28.78 8.09
C GLN A 314 -2.76 -27.75 6.97
N PHE A 315 -1.60 -27.11 6.76
CA PHE A 315 -1.41 -26.02 5.81
C PHE A 315 -0.23 -26.31 4.87
N ARG A 316 -0.25 -25.72 3.67
CA ARG A 316 0.80 -25.83 2.64
C ARG A 316 1.25 -24.42 2.21
N PRO A 317 1.96 -23.68 3.08
CA PRO A 317 2.37 -22.30 2.77
C PRO A 317 3.43 -22.20 1.68
N MET A 318 4.19 -23.28 1.40
CA MET A 318 5.22 -23.31 0.36
C MET A 318 4.82 -24.23 -0.81
N ALA A 319 5.37 -23.96 -2.00
CA ALA A 319 5.14 -24.78 -3.19
C ALA A 319 5.58 -26.23 -2.99
N ALA A 320 6.71 -26.45 -2.31
CA ALA A 320 7.22 -27.78 -1.97
C ALA A 320 6.22 -28.59 -1.12
N ASP A 321 5.57 -27.94 -0.14
CA ASP A 321 4.53 -28.57 0.67
C ASP A 321 3.32 -28.97 -0.22
N ALA A 322 2.89 -28.08 -1.11
CA ALA A 322 1.77 -28.36 -2.02
C ALA A 322 2.08 -29.54 -2.96
N MET A 323 3.34 -29.66 -3.41
CA MET A 323 3.81 -30.79 -4.21
C MET A 323 3.70 -32.11 -3.41
N SER A 324 4.15 -32.12 -2.16
CA SER A 324 3.95 -33.27 -1.27
C SER A 324 2.50 -33.72 -1.24
N TYR A 325 1.54 -32.78 -1.12
CA TYR A 325 0.13 -33.11 -1.12
C TYR A 325 -0.36 -33.73 -2.44
N PHE A 326 -0.01 -33.14 -3.59
CA PHE A 326 -0.53 -33.58 -4.88
C PHE A 326 0.06 -34.91 -5.34
N VAL A 327 1.38 -35.09 -5.22
CA VAL A 327 2.07 -36.28 -5.76
C VAL A 327 2.49 -37.28 -4.70
N GLY A 328 2.44 -36.90 -3.43
CA GLY A 328 2.77 -37.75 -2.28
C GLY A 328 4.21 -37.57 -1.83
N ALA A 329 4.44 -37.68 -0.52
CA ALA A 329 5.74 -37.42 0.11
C ALA A 329 6.88 -38.27 -0.43
N LYS A 330 6.59 -39.50 -0.86
CA LYS A 330 7.57 -40.43 -1.43
C LYS A 330 8.14 -39.98 -2.78
N ASN A 331 7.51 -39.00 -3.42
CA ASN A 331 7.83 -38.54 -4.78
C ASN A 331 8.44 -37.13 -4.79
N VAL A 332 8.70 -36.54 -3.62
CA VAL A 332 9.29 -35.19 -3.47
C VAL A 332 10.45 -35.24 -2.48
N GLU A 333 11.53 -34.52 -2.80
CA GLU A 333 12.72 -34.46 -1.93
C GLU A 333 12.61 -33.35 -0.88
N GLU A 334 12.22 -32.15 -1.30
CA GLU A 334 12.03 -30.99 -0.44
C GLU A 334 10.55 -30.80 -0.10
N GLY A 335 10.25 -30.42 1.15
CA GLY A 335 8.87 -30.19 1.61
C GLY A 335 8.01 -31.46 1.75
N ALA A 336 8.63 -32.64 1.79
CA ALA A 336 7.93 -33.92 1.99
C ALA A 336 7.23 -33.97 3.36
N ILE A 337 5.91 -34.15 3.35
CA ILE A 337 5.08 -34.27 4.54
C ILE A 337 4.57 -35.70 4.62
N SER A 338 5.05 -36.48 5.60
CA SER A 338 4.88 -37.94 5.66
C SER A 338 3.44 -38.47 5.57
N GLU A 339 2.43 -37.65 5.92
CA GLU A 339 1.01 -38.04 5.82
C GLU A 339 0.46 -37.97 4.38
N ASP A 340 1.14 -37.27 3.46
CA ASP A 340 0.65 -37.04 2.12
C ASP A 340 0.87 -38.26 1.22
N GLY A 341 -0.23 -38.93 0.86
CA GLY A 341 -0.25 -40.09 -0.04
C GLY A 341 -0.34 -39.76 -1.55
N GLY A 342 -0.42 -38.48 -1.91
CA GLY A 342 -0.60 -38.02 -3.28
C GLY A 342 -2.06 -37.97 -3.71
N PHE A 343 -2.68 -36.81 -3.54
CA PHE A 343 -4.08 -36.59 -3.88
C PHE A 343 -4.37 -36.77 -5.37
N ALA A 344 -3.51 -36.22 -6.24
CA ALA A 344 -3.73 -36.24 -7.69
C ALA A 344 -3.56 -37.64 -8.29
N ILE A 345 -2.88 -38.56 -7.61
CA ILE A 345 -2.70 -39.95 -8.06
C ILE A 345 -3.70 -40.93 -7.43
N ASN A 346 -4.44 -40.49 -6.40
CA ASN A 346 -5.50 -41.26 -5.73
C ASN A 346 -5.06 -42.70 -5.39
N GLY A 347 -3.90 -42.86 -4.72
CA GLY A 347 -3.38 -44.19 -4.37
C GLY A 347 -3.07 -45.09 -5.58
N GLY A 348 -2.78 -44.49 -6.74
CA GLY A 348 -2.54 -45.17 -8.02
C GLY A 348 -3.80 -45.43 -8.84
N ARG A 349 -4.99 -45.18 -8.28
CA ARG A 349 -6.27 -45.37 -8.98
C ARG A 349 -6.57 -44.24 -9.96
N GLY A 350 -6.02 -43.05 -9.72
CA GLY A 350 -6.23 -41.83 -10.51
C GLY A 350 -7.67 -41.31 -10.49
N TRP A 351 -7.85 -40.13 -11.08
CA TRP A 351 -9.14 -39.47 -11.31
C TRP A 351 -9.44 -39.42 -12.82
N SER A 352 -10.61 -39.90 -13.22
CA SER A 352 -11.04 -39.86 -14.63
C SER A 352 -11.77 -38.58 -14.95
N ASP A 353 -12.40 -37.97 -13.94
CA ASP A 353 -13.04 -36.67 -14.08
C ASP A 353 -13.04 -35.89 -12.78
N VAL A 354 -13.09 -34.56 -12.93
CA VAL A 354 -13.29 -33.63 -11.82
C VAL A 354 -14.26 -32.55 -12.28
N ALA A 355 -15.42 -32.47 -11.65
CA ALA A 355 -16.48 -31.53 -12.01
C ALA A 355 -16.65 -30.47 -10.91
N PHE A 356 -16.54 -29.19 -11.27
CA PHE A 356 -16.84 -28.07 -10.39
C PHE A 356 -18.33 -27.72 -10.43
N ASP A 357 -18.90 -27.50 -9.25
CA ASP A 357 -20.24 -26.98 -9.01
C ASP A 357 -20.13 -25.74 -8.12
N ASN A 358 -20.05 -24.56 -8.75
CA ASN A 358 -19.95 -23.28 -8.04
C ASN A 358 -21.28 -22.97 -7.35
N HIS A 359 -21.26 -22.76 -6.04
CA HIS A 359 -22.38 -22.12 -5.33
C HIS A 359 -22.43 -20.63 -5.67
N GLN A 360 -21.26 -19.96 -5.64
CA GLN A 360 -21.12 -18.55 -5.96
C GLN A 360 -19.68 -18.21 -6.37
N ILE A 361 -19.55 -17.23 -7.27
CA ILE A 361 -18.29 -16.56 -7.62
C ILE A 361 -18.50 -15.07 -7.34
N GLU A 362 -17.63 -14.48 -6.52
CA GLU A 362 -17.61 -13.06 -6.21
C GLU A 362 -16.34 -12.40 -6.75
N LEU A 363 -16.51 -11.24 -7.38
CA LEU A 363 -15.44 -10.50 -8.06
C LEU A 363 -15.14 -9.20 -7.30
N HIS A 364 -13.86 -8.98 -7.00
CA HIS A 364 -13.38 -7.83 -6.22
C HIS A 364 -12.16 -7.22 -6.89
N GLY A 365 -12.38 -6.51 -8.00
CA GLY A 365 -11.32 -5.95 -8.82
C GLY A 365 -10.34 -7.04 -9.28
N ASN A 366 -9.07 -6.92 -8.89
CA ASN A 366 -8.01 -7.89 -9.23
C ASN A 366 -8.00 -9.18 -8.37
N THR A 367 -9.02 -9.41 -7.55
CA THR A 367 -9.21 -10.64 -6.77
C THR A 367 -10.60 -11.21 -6.98
N ALA A 368 -10.76 -12.52 -6.77
CA ALA A 368 -12.05 -13.19 -6.83
C ALA A 368 -12.13 -14.30 -5.78
N LEU A 369 -13.32 -14.61 -5.32
CA LEU A 369 -13.59 -15.76 -4.45
C LEU A 369 -14.59 -16.67 -5.15
N ALA A 370 -14.34 -17.97 -5.15
CA ALA A 370 -15.28 -18.98 -5.62
C ALA A 370 -15.46 -20.02 -4.53
N MET A 371 -16.72 -20.39 -4.25
CA MET A 371 -17.03 -21.46 -3.32
C MET A 371 -18.05 -22.40 -3.93
N GLY A 372 -17.98 -23.67 -3.52
CA GLY A 372 -18.91 -24.67 -3.99
C GLY A 372 -18.45 -26.07 -3.69
N ASN A 373 -18.87 -27.01 -4.52
CA ASN A 373 -18.48 -28.40 -4.44
C ASN A 373 -17.67 -28.77 -5.69
N TYR A 374 -16.74 -29.71 -5.56
CA TYR A 374 -16.26 -30.45 -6.71
C TYR A 374 -16.39 -31.94 -6.48
N TYR A 375 -16.53 -32.66 -7.59
CA TYR A 375 -16.85 -34.08 -7.63
C TYR A 375 -15.72 -34.79 -8.37
N PHE A 376 -15.03 -35.70 -7.70
CA PHE A 376 -13.96 -36.48 -8.29
C PHE A 376 -14.45 -37.88 -8.63
N THR A 377 -14.34 -38.27 -9.88
CA THR A 377 -14.70 -39.61 -10.35
C THR A 377 -13.45 -40.49 -10.38
N ASP A 378 -13.48 -41.57 -9.61
CA ASP A 378 -12.41 -42.56 -9.56
C ASP A 378 -12.24 -43.26 -10.91
N ALA A 379 -11.00 -43.32 -11.41
CA ALA A 379 -10.74 -43.83 -12.75
C ALA A 379 -10.73 -45.36 -12.87
N ILE A 380 -11.06 -46.12 -11.81
CA ILE A 380 -11.15 -47.58 -11.84
C ILE A 380 -12.60 -48.05 -11.69
N ASP A 381 -13.34 -47.54 -10.70
CA ASP A 381 -14.70 -48.00 -10.43
C ASP A 381 -15.80 -46.97 -10.76
N GLY A 382 -15.41 -45.76 -11.19
CA GLY A 382 -16.34 -44.70 -11.57
C GLY A 382 -17.10 -44.10 -10.38
N SER A 383 -16.74 -44.43 -9.14
CA SER A 383 -17.36 -43.84 -7.96
C SER A 383 -16.99 -42.36 -7.83
N THR A 384 -17.94 -41.55 -7.35
CA THR A 384 -17.76 -40.11 -7.23
C THR A 384 -17.62 -39.70 -5.77
N SER A 385 -16.53 -38.99 -5.45
CA SER A 385 -16.30 -38.35 -4.15
C SER A 385 -16.65 -36.87 -4.20
N LYS A 386 -17.56 -36.42 -3.35
CA LYS A 386 -17.87 -34.99 -3.16
C LYS A 386 -16.88 -34.36 -2.18
N VAL A 387 -16.41 -33.17 -2.50
CA VAL A 387 -15.57 -32.34 -1.63
C VAL A 387 -16.03 -30.88 -1.74
N GLU A 388 -16.03 -30.17 -0.63
CA GLU A 388 -16.37 -28.75 -0.53
C GLU A 388 -15.10 -27.93 -0.70
N TYR A 389 -15.20 -26.78 -1.37
CA TYR A 389 -14.05 -25.91 -1.57
C TYR A 389 -14.36 -24.42 -1.42
N THR A 390 -13.31 -23.68 -1.07
CA THR A 390 -13.22 -22.23 -1.24
C THR A 390 -11.90 -21.91 -1.92
N PHE A 391 -11.97 -21.37 -3.13
CA PHE A 391 -10.82 -20.85 -3.85
C PHE A 391 -10.84 -19.33 -3.82
N GLY A 392 -9.70 -18.72 -3.58
CA GLY A 392 -9.48 -17.30 -3.80
C GLY A 392 -8.41 -17.11 -4.86
N TYR A 393 -8.68 -16.18 -5.76
CA TYR A 393 -7.84 -15.87 -6.89
C TYR A 393 -7.34 -14.45 -6.82
N LYS A 394 -6.13 -14.24 -7.33
CA LYS A 394 -5.55 -12.93 -7.56
C LYS A 394 -4.95 -12.93 -8.95
N ARG A 395 -5.18 -11.85 -9.70
CA ARG A 395 -4.43 -11.63 -10.92
C ARG A 395 -3.05 -11.09 -10.54
N CYS A 396 -2.02 -11.84 -10.95
CA CYS A 396 -0.62 -11.52 -10.65
C CYS A 396 -0.09 -10.47 -11.62
N ASP A 397 1.10 -9.92 -11.33
CA ASP A 397 1.73 -8.85 -12.12
C ASP A 397 2.04 -9.27 -13.58
N ASP A 398 2.07 -10.57 -13.86
CA ASP A 398 2.21 -11.13 -15.21
C ASP A 398 0.86 -11.31 -15.95
N GLY A 399 -0.23 -10.80 -15.37
CA GLY A 399 -1.57 -10.82 -15.95
C GLY A 399 -2.36 -12.12 -15.77
N ARG A 400 -1.74 -13.18 -15.23
CA ARG A 400 -2.41 -14.48 -15.02
C ARG A 400 -3.18 -14.52 -13.70
N VAL A 401 -4.37 -15.11 -13.75
CA VAL A 401 -5.22 -15.36 -12.58
C VAL A 401 -4.75 -16.64 -11.89
N ARG A 402 -4.33 -16.53 -10.62
CA ARG A 402 -3.81 -17.65 -9.84
C ARG A 402 -4.45 -17.75 -8.47
N ILE A 403 -4.43 -18.96 -7.93
CA ILE A 403 -4.95 -19.31 -6.61
C ILE A 403 -4.04 -18.73 -5.52
N ILE A 404 -4.61 -17.90 -4.65
CA ILE A 404 -4.02 -17.38 -3.40
C ILE A 404 -4.69 -17.95 -2.14
N LEU A 405 -5.83 -18.61 -2.29
CA LEU A 405 -6.52 -19.33 -1.23
C LEU A 405 -7.06 -20.63 -1.81
N HIS A 406 -6.76 -21.77 -1.18
CA HIS A 406 -7.38 -23.04 -1.46
C HIS A 406 -7.73 -23.67 -0.12
N HIS A 407 -9.02 -23.75 0.18
CA HIS A 407 -9.54 -24.55 1.28
C HIS A 407 -10.37 -25.68 0.70
N SER A 408 -10.15 -26.91 1.16
CA SER A 408 -11.04 -28.00 0.81
C SER A 408 -11.29 -28.99 1.96
N SER A 409 -12.50 -29.55 2.00
CA SER A 409 -12.95 -30.50 3.04
C SER A 409 -13.92 -31.53 2.49
N VAL A 410 -13.86 -32.75 3.03
CA VAL A 410 -14.94 -33.72 2.78
C VAL A 410 -16.21 -33.26 3.50
N PRO A 411 -17.41 -33.44 2.90
CA PRO A 411 -18.66 -33.16 3.56
C PRO A 411 -18.76 -33.91 4.88
N TYR A 412 -19.34 -33.25 5.88
CA TYR A 412 -19.56 -33.85 7.17
C TYR A 412 -20.49 -35.08 7.06
N ASN A 413 -20.05 -36.22 7.60
CA ASN A 413 -20.85 -37.43 7.66
C ASN A 413 -21.27 -37.71 9.12
N PRO A 414 -22.55 -37.59 9.48
CA PRO A 414 -23.04 -37.69 10.87
C PRO A 414 -22.97 -39.12 11.46
N ALA A 415 -22.49 -40.13 10.74
CA ALA A 415 -22.20 -41.45 11.33
C ALA A 415 -21.09 -41.43 12.40
N SER A 416 -20.41 -40.30 12.59
CA SER A 416 -19.53 -40.03 13.72
C SER A 416 -19.99 -38.78 14.48
N THR A 417 -20.93 -38.90 15.41
CA THR A 417 -21.25 -37.81 16.33
C THR A 417 -21.49 -38.27 17.76
N ALA A 418 -20.64 -37.84 18.68
CA ALA A 418 -21.14 -37.35 19.96
C ALA A 418 -21.54 -35.88 19.76
N ALA A 419 -22.79 -35.59 20.07
CA ALA A 419 -23.53 -34.39 19.71
C ALA A 419 -23.15 -33.15 20.52
N THR A 420 -23.39 -31.98 19.94
CA THR A 420 -24.27 -30.94 20.51
C THR A 420 -24.88 -30.07 19.41
N GLU A 421 -26.13 -29.67 19.63
CA GLU A 421 -27.07 -29.09 18.68
C GLU A 421 -26.80 -27.62 18.32
N ALA A 422 -27.13 -27.21 17.08
CA ALA A 422 -27.41 -25.82 16.74
C ALA A 422 -28.45 -25.73 15.61
N HIS A 423 -29.35 -24.75 15.76
CA HIS A 423 -30.56 -24.49 14.98
C HIS A 423 -30.34 -24.21 13.48
N ALA A 424 -31.38 -24.51 12.69
CA ALA A 424 -31.45 -24.25 11.24
C ALA A 424 -31.41 -22.74 10.91
N PRO A 425 -30.73 -22.30 9.82
CA PRO A 425 -30.67 -20.89 9.46
C PRO A 425 -31.90 -20.47 8.62
N GLU A 426 -32.54 -19.37 9.03
CA GLU A 426 -33.41 -18.58 8.16
C GLU A 426 -32.60 -17.85 7.08
N LYS A 427 -33.27 -17.49 5.97
CA LYS A 427 -32.69 -16.75 4.84
C LYS A 427 -31.96 -15.49 5.32
N VAL A 428 -30.64 -15.48 5.15
CA VAL A 428 -29.78 -14.34 5.49
C VAL A 428 -29.83 -13.31 4.36
N HIS A 429 -30.24 -12.09 4.69
CA HIS A 429 -30.16 -10.94 3.79
C HIS A 429 -28.75 -10.37 3.76
N ALA A 430 -28.37 -9.72 2.65
CA ALA A 430 -27.07 -9.07 2.52
C ALA A 430 -26.89 -8.00 3.62
N ILE A 431 -25.73 -8.02 4.28
CA ILE A 431 -25.35 -7.03 5.29
C ILE A 431 -25.35 -5.64 4.64
N THR A 432 -26.05 -4.72 5.29
CA THR A 432 -26.12 -3.31 4.90
C THR A 432 -25.07 -2.47 5.62
N GLU A 433 -24.71 -1.33 5.03
CA GLU A 433 -23.84 -0.35 5.68
C GLU A 433 -24.39 0.12 7.04
N SER A 434 -25.72 0.21 7.16
CA SER A 434 -26.39 0.53 8.43
C SER A 434 -26.16 -0.53 9.50
N GLU A 435 -26.18 -1.82 9.15
CA GLU A 435 -25.95 -2.91 10.10
C GLU A 435 -24.48 -2.97 10.54
N VAL A 436 -23.54 -2.68 9.62
CA VAL A 436 -22.12 -2.54 9.97
C VAL A 436 -21.90 -1.37 10.92
N ARG A 437 -22.50 -0.20 10.64
CA ARG A 437 -22.40 0.98 11.52
C ARG A 437 -23.06 0.74 12.87
N ALA A 438 -24.16 0.00 12.92
CA ALA A 438 -24.83 -0.39 14.16
C ALA A 438 -23.96 -1.33 15.00
N ALA A 439 -23.32 -2.33 14.38
CA ALA A 439 -22.38 -3.24 15.05
C ALA A 439 -21.15 -2.50 15.59
N GLN A 440 -20.58 -1.58 14.80
CA GLN A 440 -19.45 -0.72 15.24
C GLN A 440 -19.84 0.19 16.41
N LYS A 441 -21.05 0.76 16.38
CA LYS A 441 -21.56 1.58 17.47
C LYS A 441 -21.82 0.76 18.73
N LEU A 442 -22.44 -0.41 18.60
CA LEU A 442 -22.67 -1.35 19.70
C LEU A 442 -21.34 -1.75 20.35
N TRP A 443 -20.31 -2.02 19.54
CA TRP A 443 -18.98 -2.32 20.05
C TRP A 443 -18.40 -1.17 20.88
N ALA A 444 -18.46 0.06 20.36
CA ALA A 444 -17.95 1.24 21.07
C ALA A 444 -18.71 1.51 22.37
N ASP A 445 -20.03 1.32 22.37
CA ASP A 445 -20.86 1.53 23.55
C ASP A 445 -20.64 0.43 24.61
N SER A 446 -20.45 -0.83 24.19
CA SER A 446 -20.14 -1.94 25.09
C SER A 446 -18.80 -1.74 25.82
N ILE A 447 -17.76 -1.27 25.13
CA ILE A 447 -16.46 -0.97 25.78
C ILE A 447 -16.61 0.16 26.82
N LYS A 448 -17.38 1.21 26.50
CA LYS A 448 -17.67 2.30 27.45
C LYS A 448 -18.44 1.79 28.67
N LYS A 449 -19.43 0.91 28.48
CA LYS A 449 -20.24 0.34 29.56
C LYS A 449 -19.39 -0.53 30.50
N ILE A 450 -18.58 -1.45 29.95
CA ILE A 450 -17.65 -2.30 30.74
C ILE A 450 -16.73 -1.42 31.59
N SER A 451 -16.15 -0.37 31.00
CA SER A 451 -15.25 0.53 31.71
C SER A 451 -15.96 1.34 32.82
N ALA A 452 -17.20 1.78 32.59
CA ALA A 452 -17.96 2.52 33.59
C ALA A 452 -18.36 1.62 34.79
N GLU A 453 -18.80 0.39 34.51
CA GLU A 453 -19.18 -0.57 35.56
C GLU A 453 -17.99 -1.04 36.39
N TYR A 454 -16.79 -1.17 35.78
CA TYR A 454 -15.56 -1.41 36.53
C TYR A 454 -15.28 -0.29 37.54
N LEU A 455 -15.39 0.98 37.12
CA LEU A 455 -15.15 2.14 37.97
C LEU A 455 -16.19 2.26 39.10
N ASP A 456 -17.42 1.84 38.84
CA ASP A 456 -18.52 1.79 39.83
C ASP A 456 -18.44 0.58 40.78
N GLY A 457 -17.46 -0.32 40.61
CA GLY A 457 -17.32 -1.54 41.40
C GLY A 457 -18.42 -2.58 41.15
N LYS A 458 -19.07 -2.53 39.99
CA LYS A 458 -20.11 -3.48 39.54
C LYS A 458 -19.47 -4.68 38.82
N ASP A 459 -20.27 -5.68 38.47
CA ASP A 459 -19.80 -6.90 37.79
C ASP A 459 -19.51 -6.67 36.29
N PHE A 460 -18.42 -5.96 36.03
CA PHE A 460 -17.93 -5.66 34.69
C PHE A 460 -17.50 -6.92 33.91
N VAL A 461 -17.22 -8.04 34.58
CA VAL A 461 -16.86 -9.33 33.97
C VAL A 461 -18.08 -9.91 33.25
N ALA A 462 -19.23 -9.93 33.92
CA ALA A 462 -20.49 -10.38 33.32
C ALA A 462 -20.87 -9.51 32.12
N THR A 463 -20.74 -8.19 32.24
CA THR A 463 -21.02 -7.23 31.16
C THR A 463 -20.08 -7.39 29.97
N ALA A 464 -18.80 -7.68 30.21
CA ALA A 464 -17.86 -8.01 29.15
C ALA A 464 -18.19 -9.35 28.47
N GLY A 465 -18.69 -10.34 29.22
CA GLY A 465 -19.16 -11.61 28.69
C GLY A 465 -20.37 -11.46 27.77
N GLU A 466 -21.34 -10.65 28.18
CA GLU A 466 -22.52 -10.32 27.37
C GLU A 466 -22.10 -9.60 26.07
N ALA A 467 -21.24 -8.60 26.18
CA ALA A 467 -20.73 -7.88 25.01
C ALA A 467 -19.95 -8.80 24.05
N ALA A 468 -19.11 -9.69 24.59
CA ALA A 468 -18.37 -10.65 23.79
C ALA A 468 -19.31 -11.60 23.02
N GLY A 469 -20.39 -12.07 23.65
CA GLY A 469 -21.39 -12.92 23.03
C GLY A 469 -22.23 -12.23 21.96
N GLN A 470 -22.48 -10.93 22.09
CA GLN A 470 -23.24 -10.15 21.09
C GLN A 470 -22.39 -9.73 19.89
N LEU A 471 -21.11 -9.42 20.11
CA LEU A 471 -20.26 -8.76 19.11
C LEU A 471 -19.30 -9.72 18.40
N TYR A 472 -18.97 -10.85 19.02
CA TYR A 472 -18.05 -11.81 18.45
C TYR A 472 -18.75 -13.15 18.28
N ALA A 473 -18.62 -13.72 17.09
CA ALA A 473 -19.29 -14.96 16.70
C ALA A 473 -18.69 -16.22 17.37
N TYR A 474 -18.15 -16.12 18.58
CA TYR A 474 -17.65 -17.28 19.32
C TYR A 474 -18.77 -18.29 19.53
N GLY A 475 -18.55 -19.54 19.10
CA GLY A 475 -19.59 -20.58 19.13
C GLY A 475 -20.54 -20.58 17.93
N HIS A 476 -20.46 -19.58 17.06
CA HIS A 476 -21.22 -19.49 15.79
C HIS A 476 -20.31 -19.59 14.56
N SER A 477 -19.07 -19.10 14.63
CA SER A 477 -18.04 -19.22 13.60
C SER A 477 -16.63 -19.02 14.17
N ASN A 478 -15.60 -19.19 13.33
CA ASN A 478 -14.22 -18.94 13.73
C ASN A 478 -13.97 -17.43 13.86
N VAL A 479 -13.52 -17.00 15.03
CA VAL A 479 -13.18 -15.59 15.30
C VAL A 479 -11.66 -15.42 15.31
N LEU A 480 -11.15 -14.59 14.40
CA LEU A 480 -9.72 -14.25 14.33
C LEU A 480 -9.43 -13.01 15.19
N PHE A 481 -9.14 -13.23 16.46
CA PHE A 481 -8.95 -12.15 17.43
C PHE A 481 -7.47 -11.97 17.78
N LYS A 482 -6.89 -10.82 17.38
CA LYS A 482 -5.53 -10.42 17.74
C LYS A 482 -5.57 -9.19 18.67
N PRO A 483 -5.32 -9.34 19.98
CA PRO A 483 -5.37 -8.22 20.90
C PRO A 483 -4.19 -7.27 20.73
N THR A 484 -4.46 -5.97 20.86
CA THR A 484 -3.47 -4.89 20.62
C THR A 484 -2.38 -4.82 21.70
N LYS A 485 -2.57 -5.51 22.85
CA LYS A 485 -1.65 -5.50 24.00
C LYS A 485 -1.28 -6.92 24.48
N ALA A 486 -0.92 -7.81 23.55
CA ALA A 486 -0.46 -9.15 23.91
C ALA A 486 0.84 -9.51 23.17
N LYS A 487 1.86 -9.90 23.93
CA LYS A 487 3.18 -10.29 23.40
C LYS A 487 3.28 -11.80 23.19
N ASP A 488 2.86 -12.57 24.20
CA ASP A 488 3.16 -14.00 24.28
C ASP A 488 2.09 -14.87 23.62
N THR A 489 0.82 -14.65 23.93
CA THR A 489 -0.29 -15.26 23.20
C THR A 489 -0.85 -14.22 22.24
N GLN A 490 -0.55 -14.36 20.95
CA GLN A 490 -0.87 -13.32 19.96
C GLN A 490 -2.29 -13.43 19.38
N PHE A 491 -2.97 -14.55 19.57
CA PHE A 491 -4.32 -14.78 19.06
C PHE A 491 -5.23 -15.35 20.15
N ARG A 492 -6.53 -15.09 20.07
CA ARG A 492 -7.57 -15.68 20.93
C ARG A 492 -8.57 -16.35 20.02
N SER A 493 -8.64 -17.68 20.10
CA SER A 493 -9.49 -18.47 19.20
C SER A 493 -10.82 -18.86 19.85
N ARG A 494 -10.93 -18.69 21.18
CA ARG A 494 -12.11 -19.02 21.98
C ARG A 494 -12.60 -17.80 22.77
N GLY A 495 -13.90 -17.71 22.98
CA GLY A 495 -14.52 -16.59 23.72
C GLY A 495 -13.95 -16.44 25.13
N ALA A 496 -13.73 -17.55 25.83
CA ALA A 496 -13.07 -17.54 27.15
C ALA A 496 -11.65 -16.96 27.12
N GLU A 497 -10.91 -17.14 26.03
CA GLU A 497 -9.59 -16.55 25.87
C GLU A 497 -9.70 -15.05 25.54
N ALA A 498 -10.69 -14.66 24.74
CA ALA A 498 -10.95 -13.25 24.43
C ALA A 498 -11.34 -12.43 25.67
N MET A 499 -12.03 -13.06 26.62
CA MET A 499 -12.35 -12.46 27.92
C MET A 499 -11.09 -12.04 28.68
N SER A 500 -9.98 -12.77 28.58
CA SER A 500 -8.69 -12.35 29.19
C SER A 500 -8.13 -11.03 28.64
N TYR A 501 -8.69 -10.51 27.54
CA TYR A 501 -8.35 -9.20 27.00
C TYR A 501 -9.34 -8.10 27.38
N PHE A 502 -10.62 -8.42 27.53
CA PHE A 502 -11.65 -7.43 27.87
C PHE A 502 -11.72 -7.11 29.36
N VAL A 503 -11.25 -8.01 30.21
CA VAL A 503 -11.46 -7.98 31.66
C VAL A 503 -10.16 -8.07 32.44
#